data_AF-A0A1I2LPQ8-F1
#
_entry.id   AF-A0A1I2LPQ8-F1
#
_cell.length_a   1.000
_cell.length_b   1.000
_cell.length_c   1.000
_cell.angle_alpha   90.00
_cell.angle_beta   90.00
_cell.angle_gamma   90.00
#
_symmetry.space_group_name_H-M   'P 1'
#
loop_
_entity.id
_entity.type
_entity.pdbx_description
1 polymer ?
#
loop_
_entity_poly.entity_id
_entity_poly.type
_entity_poly.pdbx_seq_one_letter_code
_entity_poly.pdbx_strand_id
1 'polypeptide(L)' 'MPNIVYIATSLDGYIGDKNADLIDELTITQIPILLGGGVPLFSRLPQALAFEHISTQVHLSAMVQTHYRHKR' A
#
# COMPACT_ATOMS: atom_id res chain seq x y z
N MET A 1 10.60 5.87 15.83
CA MET A 1 10.81 4.41 15.73
C MET A 1 9.94 3.91 14.60
N PRO A 2 10.43 3.45 13.43
CA PRO A 2 9.53 2.98 12.39
C PRO A 2 9.58 1.45 12.33
N ASN A 3 8.49 0.81 12.76
CA ASN A 3 8.31 -0.63 12.57
C ASN A 3 7.15 -0.79 11.59
N ILE A 4 7.44 -1.25 10.37
CA ILE A 4 6.54 -1.21 9.22
C ILE A 4 6.21 -2.65 8.78
N VAL A 5 4.94 -2.93 8.49
CA VAL A 5 4.53 -4.07 7.65
C VAL A 5 3.52 -3.56 6.63
N TYR A 6 3.77 -3.91 5.37
CA TYR A 6 2.88 -3.65 4.25
C TYR A 6 2.70 -4.94 3.47
N ILE A 7 1.45 -5.33 3.20
CA ILE A 7 1.14 -6.28 2.13
C ILE A 7 0.20 -5.53 1.18
N ALA A 8 0.75 -4.98 0.11
CA ALA A 8 -0.07 -4.61 -1.04
C ALA A 8 0.22 -5.60 -2.15
N THR A 9 -0.84 -6.21 -2.65
CA THR A 9 -0.81 -6.83 -3.95
C THR A 9 -1.13 -5.71 -4.94
N SER A 10 -0.09 -5.07 -5.48
CA SER A 10 -0.28 -4.31 -6.71
C SER A 10 -0.51 -5.32 -7.83
N LEU A 11 -1.53 -5.15 -8.67
CA LEU A 11 -1.78 -6.07 -9.80
C LEU A 11 -0.59 -6.15 -10.77
N ASP A 12 0.33 -5.18 -10.69
CA ASP A 12 1.55 -4.97 -11.46
C ASP A 12 2.86 -5.15 -10.65
N GLY A 13 2.80 -5.59 -9.38
CA GLY A 13 3.93 -6.22 -8.68
C GLY A 13 5.15 -5.37 -8.28
N TYR A 14 5.23 -4.07 -8.60
CA TYR A 14 6.37 -3.24 -8.20
C TYR A 14 6.03 -1.74 -8.15
N ILE A 15 5.93 -1.16 -6.94
CA ILE A 15 5.84 0.30 -6.75
C ILE A 15 7.27 0.83 -6.62
N GLY A 16 7.98 0.95 -7.75
CA GLY A 16 9.39 1.34 -7.74
C GLY A 16 9.86 2.17 -8.93
N ASP A 17 10.32 3.36 -8.54
CA ASP A 17 11.42 4.19 -9.08
C ASP A 17 11.18 5.10 -10.30
N LYS A 18 10.41 4.75 -11.35
CA LYS A 18 10.34 5.62 -12.55
C LYS A 18 8.96 6.13 -12.95
N ASN A 19 7.91 5.43 -12.53
CA ASN A 19 6.54 5.65 -13.01
C ASN A 19 5.53 5.68 -11.86
N ALA A 20 5.94 6.12 -10.66
CA ALA A 20 5.04 6.14 -9.50
C ALA A 20 3.76 6.98 -9.72
N ASP A 21 3.80 7.91 -10.69
CA ASP A 21 2.66 8.72 -11.14
C ASP A 21 1.69 7.97 -12.08
N LEU A 22 1.95 6.69 -12.40
CA LEU A 22 1.05 5.82 -13.18
C LEU A 22 0.09 5.02 -12.28
N ILE A 23 0.16 5.19 -10.96
CA ILE A 23 -0.74 4.48 -10.04
C ILE A 23 -2.04 5.27 -9.94
N ASP A 24 -3.10 4.79 -10.59
CA ASP A 24 -4.43 5.41 -10.51
C ASP A 24 -5.24 4.90 -9.30
N GLU A 25 -5.08 3.63 -8.92
CA GLU A 25 -5.79 2.98 -7.82
C GLU A 25 -4.79 2.16 -6.97
N LEU A 26 -4.99 2.14 -5.66
CA LEU A 26 -4.14 1.48 -4.68
C LEU A 26 -5.00 0.70 -3.68
N THR A 27 -4.80 -0.62 -3.61
CA THR A 27 -5.44 -1.47 -2.61
C THR A 27 -4.39 -2.03 -1.64
N ILE A 28 -4.53 -1.74 -0.34
CA ILE A 28 -3.62 -2.22 0.71
C ILE A 28 -4.39 -3.17 1.62
N THR A 29 -3.86 -4.38 1.84
CA THR A 29 -4.42 -5.35 2.78
C THR A 29 -3.47 -5.53 3.96
N GLN A 30 -3.88 -5.04 5.13
CA GLN A 30 -3.09 -5.11 6.35
C GLN A 30 -3.45 -6.38 7.12
N ILE A 31 -2.45 -7.20 7.41
CA ILE A 31 -2.55 -8.36 8.30
C ILE A 31 -2.00 -7.96 9.67
N PRO A 32 -2.72 -8.20 10.78
CA PRO A 32 -2.32 -7.75 12.11
C PRO A 32 -1.23 -8.65 12.71
N ILE A 33 -0.05 -8.69 12.08
CA ILE A 33 1.12 -9.45 12.52
C ILE A 33 2.38 -8.60 12.45
N LEU A 34 3.25 -8.74 13.46
CA LEU A 34 4.56 -8.12 13.48
C LEU A 34 5.59 -9.11 12.92
N LEU A 35 6.14 -8.82 11.74
CA LEU A 35 7.07 -9.73 11.07
C LEU A 35 8.50 -9.68 11.62
N GLY A 36 8.89 -8.59 12.31
CA GLY A 36 10.27 -8.41 12.82
C GLY A 36 11.34 -8.12 11.75
N GLY A 37 10.95 -8.09 10.47
CA GLY A 37 11.81 -7.78 9.32
C GLY A 37 11.07 -8.09 8.01
N GLY A 38 11.61 -7.65 6.87
CA GLY A 38 11.01 -7.92 5.55
C GLY A 38 11.38 -6.90 4.49
N VAL A 39 10.78 -7.06 3.31
CA VAL A 39 10.90 -6.10 2.20
C VAL A 39 9.82 -5.02 2.38
N PRO A 40 10.17 -3.73 2.40
CA PRO A 40 9.18 -2.65 2.46
C PRO A 40 8.36 -2.62 1.17
N LEU A 41 7.05 -2.39 1.28
CA LEU A 41 6.18 -2.28 0.10
C LEU A 41 6.51 -1.08 -0.78
N PHE A 42 6.90 0.03 -0.17
CA PHE A 42 7.25 1.25 -0.87
C PHE A 42 8.76 1.46 -0.79
N SER A 43 9.37 1.69 -1.94
CA SER A 43 10.74 2.21 -2.02
C SER A 43 10.74 3.74 -1.81
N ARG A 44 11.91 4.36 -1.97
CA ARG A 44 12.00 5.82 -2.07
C ARG A 44 11.14 6.30 -3.24
N LEU A 45 10.28 7.28 -2.99
CA LEU A 45 9.51 7.98 -4.01
C LEU A 45 10.20 9.31 -4.34
N PRO A 46 10.22 9.74 -5.61
CA PRO A 46 10.80 11.03 -6.00
C PRO A 46 9.97 12.22 -5.49
N GLN A 47 8.65 12.04 -5.34
CA GLN A 47 7.71 13.02 -4.79
C GLN A 47 6.62 12.31 -3.99
N ALA A 48 5.93 13.04 -3.10
CA ALA A 48 4.76 12.52 -2.41
C ALA A 48 3.59 12.35 -3.39
N LEU A 49 2.88 11.23 -3.29
CA LEU A 49 1.64 10.96 -4.03
C LEU A 49 0.46 11.04 -3.06
N ALA A 50 -0.59 11.75 -3.45
CA ALA A 50 -1.78 11.91 -2.64
C ALA A 50 -2.88 10.95 -3.11
N PHE A 51 -3.65 10.40 -2.18
CA PHE A 51 -4.73 9.47 -2.51
C PHE A 51 -6.03 9.84 -1.77
N GLU A 52 -7.17 9.54 -2.39
CA GLU A 52 -8.51 9.57 -1.79
C GLU A 52 -8.83 8.20 -1.24
N HIS A 53 -9.42 8.16 -0.05
CA HIS A 53 -10.02 6.93 0.47
C HIS A 53 -11.31 6.64 -0.29
N ILE A 54 -11.45 5.41 -0.79
CA ILE A 54 -12.65 4.96 -1.50
C ILE A 54 -13.47 4.02 -0.61
N SER A 55 -12.82 3.03 0.01
CA SER A 55 -13.50 2.08 0.91
C SER A 55 -12.52 1.33 1.80
N THR A 56 -12.99 0.84 2.95
CA THR A 56 -12.27 -0.10 3.82
C THR A 56 -13.21 -1.25 4.19
N GLN A 57 -12.69 -2.47 4.14
CA GLN A 57 -13.41 -3.69 4.49
C GLN A 57 -12.54 -4.57 5.37
N VAL A 58 -13.18 -5.32 6.28
CA VAL A 58 -12.49 -6.33 7.10
C VAL A 58 -12.81 -7.70 6.53
N HIS A 59 -11.77 -8.47 6.21
CA HIS A 59 -11.86 -9.84 5.72
C HIS A 59 -11.35 -10.82 6.78
N LEU A 60 -11.96 -12.01 6.82
CA LEU A 60 -11.59 -13.11 7.73
C LEU A 60 -11.48 -12.66 9.21
N SER A 61 -12.26 -11.65 9.61
CA SER A 61 -12.27 -11.05 10.94
C SER A 61 -10.91 -10.52 11.44
N ALA A 62 -9.93 -10.30 10.55
CA ALA A 62 -8.58 -9.89 10.95
C ALA A 62 -7.88 -8.99 9.93
N MET A 63 -8.05 -9.25 8.64
CA MET A 63 -7.35 -8.50 7.59
C MET A 63 -8.14 -7.24 7.23
N VAL A 64 -7.49 -6.08 7.23
CA VAL A 64 -8.11 -4.82 6.85
C VAL A 64 -7.67 -4.47 5.43
N GLN A 65 -8.60 -4.49 4.47
CA GLN A 65 -8.35 -4.08 3.10
C GLN A 65 -8.89 -2.69 2.87
N THR A 66 -8.03 -1.78 2.41
CA THR A 66 -8.41 -0.40 2.08
C THR A 66 -8.10 -0.10 0.63
N HIS A 67 -9.08 0.46 -0.08
CA HIS A 67 -9.00 0.90 -1.46
C HIS A 67 -8.89 2.42 -1.52
N TYR A 68 -7.95 2.90 -2.34
CA TYR A 68 -7.64 4.31 -2.54
C TYR A 68 -7.51 4.65 -4.02
N ARG A 69 -7.86 5.88 -4.40
CA ARG A 69 -7.68 6.43 -5.75
C ARG A 69 -6.67 7.58 -5.72
N HIS A 70 -5.82 7.71 -6.73
CA HIS A 70 -4.85 8.80 -6.79
C HIS A 70 -5.53 10.17 -6.96
N LYS A 71 -5.10 11.16 -6.18
CA LYS A 71 -5.48 12.57 -6.32
C LYS A 71 -4.56 13.21 -7.34
N ARG A 72 -5.09 13.54 -8.51
CA ARG A 72 -4.41 14.36 -9.52
C ARG A 72 -4.48 15.84 -9.18
#